data_AF-A0A6I3KT91-F1
#
_entry.id   AF-A0A6I3KT91-F1
#
_cell.length_a   1.000
_cell.length_b   1.000
_cell.length_c   1.000
_cell.angle_alpha   90.00
_cell.angle_beta   90.00
_cell.angle_gamma   90.00
#
_symmetry.space_group_name_H-M   'P 1'
#
loop_
_entity.id
_entity.type
_entity.pdbx_description
1 polymer ?
#
loop_
_entity_poly.entity_id
_entity_poly.type
_entity_poly.pdbx_seq_one_letter_code
_entity_poly.pdbx_strand_id
1 'polypeptide(L)'
;MSKRILFCAAILAAGLAASPAPSIAAPITEVVEAGIEGCGQTPDDFGPQFWHDVDKACTNKTSCKVRLTDSYPLATLQQYECKSFFVNFICTGATKEVSGPDLTSEVTLQCN
;
A
#
# COMPACT_ATOMS: atom_id res chain seq x y z
N MET A 1 -68.04 -12.45 16.52
CA MET A 1 -68.39 -11.05 16.86
C MET A 1 -67.10 -10.29 17.18
N SER A 2 -66.99 -9.06 16.67
CA SER A 2 -65.96 -8.02 16.88
C SER A 2 -64.53 -8.29 16.35
N LYS A 3 -64.19 -7.92 15.10
CA LYS A 3 -63.75 -6.60 14.57
C LYS A 3 -62.45 -6.04 15.20
N ARG A 4 -61.42 -5.87 14.35
CA ARG A 4 -60.58 -4.66 14.09
C ARG A 4 -59.20 -5.11 13.57
N ILE A 5 -58.45 -4.47 12.69
CA ILE A 5 -58.55 -3.32 11.77
C ILE A 5 -57.30 -3.51 10.85
N LEU A 6 -57.46 -3.23 9.54
CA LEU A 6 -56.36 -3.09 8.58
C LEU A 6 -55.41 -1.95 8.98
N PHE A 7 -54.09 -2.13 8.81
CA PHE A 7 -53.20 -1.05 8.43
C PHE A 7 -52.21 -1.54 7.37
N CYS A 8 -52.45 -1.13 6.12
CA CYS A 8 -51.43 -1.06 5.10
C CYS A 8 -50.40 0.00 5.50
N ALA A 9 -49.13 -0.36 5.49
CA ALA A 9 -48.05 0.60 5.31
C ALA A 9 -47.08 0.01 4.28
N ALA A 10 -47.32 0.35 3.02
CA ALA A 10 -46.34 0.20 1.96
C ALA A 10 -45.21 1.18 2.26
N ILE A 11 -44.08 0.68 2.75
CA ILE A 11 -42.86 1.49 2.85
C ILE A 11 -42.23 1.47 1.47
N LEU A 12 -42.48 2.54 0.70
CA LEU A 12 -41.61 2.92 -0.41
C LEU A 12 -40.21 3.12 0.17
N ALA A 13 -39.31 2.16 -0.04
CA ALA A 13 -37.89 2.38 0.14
C ALA A 13 -37.42 3.28 -1.03
N ALA A 14 -37.54 4.59 -0.82
CA ALA A 14 -36.86 5.58 -1.65
C ALA A 14 -35.36 5.28 -1.60
N GLY A 15 -34.79 5.00 -2.77
CA GLY A 15 -33.37 4.74 -2.93
C GLY A 15 -32.54 5.91 -2.41
N LEU A 16 -31.87 5.71 -1.29
CA LEU A 16 -30.67 6.44 -0.98
C LEU A 16 -29.58 5.90 -1.90
N ALA A 17 -29.42 6.53 -3.06
CA ALA A 17 -28.14 6.52 -3.73
C ALA A 17 -27.17 7.21 -2.77
N ALA A 18 -26.50 6.41 -1.93
CA ALA A 18 -25.41 6.88 -1.12
C ALA A 18 -24.33 7.36 -2.08
N SER A 19 -24.24 8.68 -2.28
CA SER A 19 -23.07 9.28 -2.92
C SER A 19 -21.85 8.73 -2.19
N PRO A 20 -20.88 8.10 -2.87
CA PRO A 20 -19.68 7.60 -2.20
C PRO A 20 -19.06 8.81 -1.49
N ALA A 21 -19.00 8.73 -0.16
CA ALA A 21 -18.29 9.73 0.62
C ALA A 21 -16.87 9.82 0.06
N PRO A 22 -16.28 11.04 -0.05
CA PRO A 22 -14.89 11.16 -0.45
C PRO A 22 -14.07 10.27 0.48
N SER A 23 -13.49 9.19 -0.06
CA SER A 23 -12.57 8.36 0.69
C SER A 23 -11.37 9.24 1.01
N ILE A 24 -11.29 9.69 2.27
CA ILE A 24 -10.11 10.37 2.77
C ILE A 24 -9.01 9.33 2.71
N ALA A 25 -8.05 9.52 1.80
CA ALA A 25 -6.90 8.63 1.70
C ALA A 25 -6.23 8.57 3.07
N ALA A 26 -6.17 7.37 3.64
CA ALA A 26 -5.57 7.18 4.95
C ALA A 26 -4.06 7.37 4.87
N PRO A 27 -3.36 7.62 5.98
CA PRO A 27 -1.91 7.55 5.98
C PRO A 27 -1.43 6.09 5.94
N ILE A 28 -0.25 5.88 5.36
CA ILE A 28 0.57 4.70 5.57
C ILE A 28 0.99 4.71 7.05
N THR A 29 0.54 3.73 7.82
CA THR A 29 0.79 3.68 9.27
C THR A 29 2.13 3.03 9.60
N GLU A 30 2.60 2.14 8.74
CA GLU A 30 3.82 1.35 8.96
C GLU A 30 4.32 0.78 7.63
N VAL A 31 5.65 0.71 7.46
CA VAL A 31 6.30 -0.14 6.47
C VAL A 31 6.72 -1.42 7.19
N VAL A 32 6.11 -2.55 6.84
CA VAL A 32 6.32 -3.84 7.52
C VAL A 32 7.61 -4.49 7.04
N GLU A 33 7.84 -4.44 5.73
CA GLU A 33 8.98 -5.06 5.09
C GLU A 33 9.28 -4.34 3.77
N ALA A 34 10.55 -4.27 3.42
CA ALA A 34 10.99 -3.84 2.11
C ALA A 34 12.23 -4.64 1.76
N GLY A 35 12.22 -5.22 0.56
CA GLY A 35 13.24 -6.18 0.15
C GLY A 35 13.62 -6.04 -1.31
N ILE A 36 14.78 -6.61 -1.63
CA ILE A 36 15.34 -6.65 -2.98
C ILE A 36 15.39 -8.11 -3.40
N GLU A 37 14.92 -8.41 -4.60
CA GLU A 37 14.73 -9.77 -5.10
C GLU A 37 15.60 -10.07 -6.31
N GLY A 38 15.78 -11.38 -6.54
CA GLY A 38 16.57 -11.88 -7.66
C GLY A 38 18.04 -11.52 -7.56
N CYS A 39 18.54 -11.25 -6.36
CA CYS A 39 19.95 -11.00 -6.13
C CYS A 39 20.74 -12.31 -6.01
N GLY A 40 22.03 -12.25 -6.35
CA GLY A 40 23.03 -13.23 -5.94
C GLY A 40 23.37 -13.07 -4.45
N GLN A 41 24.65 -13.10 -4.12
CA GLN A 41 25.10 -12.99 -2.73
C GLN A 41 25.21 -11.51 -2.32
N THR A 42 24.17 -10.95 -1.68
CA THR A 42 24.15 -9.55 -1.23
C THR A 42 24.76 -9.38 0.16
N PRO A 43 25.28 -8.18 0.47
CA PRO A 43 25.55 -7.76 1.83
C PRO A 43 24.30 -7.87 2.74
N ASP A 44 24.50 -8.23 4.01
CA ASP A 44 23.41 -8.44 4.99
C ASP A 44 22.62 -7.15 5.30
N ASP A 45 23.19 -5.98 5.01
CA ASP A 45 22.59 -4.66 5.27
C ASP A 45 21.66 -4.17 4.16
N PHE A 46 21.62 -4.83 3.00
CA PHE A 46 20.82 -4.38 1.85
C PHE A 46 19.32 -4.25 2.16
N GLY A 47 18.74 -5.30 2.74
CA GLY A 47 17.33 -5.29 3.16
C GLY A 47 17.03 -4.26 4.25
N PRO A 48 17.73 -4.32 5.41
CA PRO A 48 17.49 -3.40 6.52
C PRO A 48 17.60 -1.92 6.14
N GLN A 49 18.60 -1.56 5.33
CA GLN A 49 18.80 -0.17 4.92
C GLN A 49 17.77 0.27 3.87
N PHE A 50 17.36 -0.61 2.94
CA PHE A 50 16.26 -0.28 2.03
C PHE A 50 14.96 -0.05 2.79
N TRP A 51 14.62 -0.94 3.73
CA TRP A 51 13.47 -0.78 4.59
C TRP A 51 13.50 0.53 5.38
N HIS A 52 14.64 0.88 5.97
CA HIS A 52 14.79 2.12 6.73
C HIS A 52 14.52 3.37 5.88
N ASP A 53 15.05 3.42 4.66
CA ASP A 53 14.87 4.56 3.76
C ASP A 53 13.40 4.69 3.33
N VAL A 54 12.74 3.57 3.05
CA VAL A 54 11.32 3.54 2.70
C VAL A 54 10.43 3.94 3.87
N ASP A 55 10.65 3.39 5.06
CA ASP A 55 9.90 3.77 6.27
C ASP A 55 10.00 5.27 6.55
N LYS A 56 11.23 5.81 6.54
CA LYS A 56 11.47 7.24 6.70
C LYS A 56 10.78 8.10 5.64
N ALA A 57 10.74 7.63 4.40
CA ALA A 57 10.14 8.36 3.29
C ALA A 57 8.61 8.29 3.27
N CYS A 58 8.00 7.24 3.82
CA CYS A 58 6.60 6.89 3.54
C CYS A 58 5.67 6.91 4.75
N THR A 59 6.16 6.59 5.95
CA THR A 59 5.32 6.51 7.14
C THR A 59 4.70 7.88 7.46
N ASN A 60 3.42 7.87 7.85
CA ASN A 60 2.56 9.04 8.06
C ASN A 60 2.21 9.86 6.79
N LYS A 61 2.51 9.36 5.59
CA LYS A 61 2.06 9.97 4.32
C LYS A 61 0.89 9.21 3.72
N THR A 62 -0.01 9.90 3.03
CA THR A 62 -1.12 9.27 2.30
C THR A 62 -0.66 8.62 0.99
N SER A 63 0.45 9.12 0.44
CA SER A 63 1.16 8.56 -0.69
C SER A 63 2.65 8.92 -0.62
N CYS A 64 3.50 8.01 -1.11
CA CYS A 64 4.92 8.25 -1.30
C CYS A 64 5.41 7.53 -2.56
N LYS A 65 6.54 7.99 -3.10
CA LYS A 65 7.25 7.35 -4.20
C LYS A 65 8.51 6.70 -3.66
N VAL A 66 8.80 5.50 -4.13
CA VAL A 66 9.97 4.72 -3.75
C VAL A 66 10.72 4.29 -5.00
N ARG A 67 12.03 4.47 -4.99
CA ARG A 67 12.95 3.88 -5.97
C ARG A 67 14.05 3.19 -5.21
N LEU A 68 14.38 1.97 -5.60
CA LEU A 68 15.51 1.27 -5.00
C LEU A 68 16.84 2.01 -5.22
N THR A 69 16.95 2.74 -6.35
CA THR A 69 18.14 3.53 -6.68
C THR A 69 18.41 4.71 -5.76
N ASP A 70 17.43 5.12 -4.94
CA ASP A 70 17.61 6.18 -3.96
C ASP A 70 18.40 5.68 -2.73
N SER A 71 18.31 4.38 -2.43
CA SER A 71 19.08 3.70 -1.36
C SER A 71 20.43 3.16 -1.86
N TYR A 72 20.47 2.61 -3.08
CA TYR A 72 21.69 1.99 -3.63
C TYR A 72 21.96 2.43 -5.06
N PRO A 73 23.22 2.68 -5.44
CA PRO A 73 23.58 2.90 -6.84
C PRO A 73 23.20 1.70 -7.72
N LEU A 74 22.66 1.97 -8.92
CA LEU A 74 22.27 0.92 -9.87
C LEU A 74 23.42 -0.04 -10.19
N ALA A 75 24.65 0.47 -10.33
CA ALA A 75 25.83 -0.34 -10.60
C ALA A 75 26.09 -1.37 -9.49
N THR A 76 25.87 -1.00 -8.23
CA THR A 76 26.01 -1.91 -7.08
C THR A 76 24.95 -3.00 -7.13
N LEU A 77 23.69 -2.63 -7.38
CA LEU A 77 22.59 -3.60 -7.49
C LEU A 77 22.81 -4.59 -8.66
N GLN A 78 23.33 -4.09 -9.79
CA GLN A 78 23.67 -4.91 -10.95
C GLN A 78 24.87 -5.84 -10.70
N GLN A 79 25.87 -5.40 -9.91
CA GLN A 79 27.00 -6.23 -9.51
C GLN A 79 26.54 -7.46 -8.70
N TYR A 80 25.50 -7.30 -7.88
CA TYR A 80 24.88 -8.39 -7.13
C TYR A 80 23.72 -9.05 -7.88
N GLU A 81 23.60 -8.79 -9.18
CA GLU A 81 22.63 -9.40 -10.10
C GLU A 81 21.15 -9.20 -9.74
N CYS A 82 20.82 -8.31 -8.79
CA CYS A 82 19.46 -8.01 -8.34
C CYS A 82 18.53 -7.68 -9.52
N LYS A 83 17.24 -8.01 -9.39
CA LYS A 83 16.26 -7.87 -10.48
C LYS A 83 15.12 -6.91 -10.14
N SER A 84 14.51 -7.10 -8.98
CA SER A 84 13.29 -6.40 -8.59
C SER A 84 13.35 -6.01 -7.12
N PHE A 85 12.31 -5.33 -6.65
CA PHE A 85 12.15 -5.01 -5.24
C PHE A 85 10.66 -4.98 -4.88
N PHE A 86 10.37 -5.11 -3.60
CA PHE A 86 9.01 -5.04 -3.08
C PHE A 86 8.97 -4.21 -1.80
N VAL A 87 7.78 -3.70 -1.50
CA VAL A 87 7.46 -3.04 -0.24
C VAL A 87 6.10 -3.52 0.27
N ASN A 88 6.10 -4.01 1.51
CA ASN A 88 4.92 -4.33 2.30
C ASN A 88 4.65 -3.22 3.31
N PHE A 89 3.44 -2.66 3.31
CA PHE A 89 3.07 -1.53 4.16
C PHE A 89 1.61 -1.64 4.63
N ILE A 90 1.28 -0.97 5.73
CA ILE A 90 -0.06 -0.99 6.31
C ILE A 90 -0.82 0.30 5.98
N CYS A 91 -2.02 0.13 5.46
CA CYS A 91 -3.01 1.17 5.28
C CYS A 91 -4.29 0.79 6.04
N THR A 92 -4.74 1.63 6.98
CA THR A 92 -6.00 1.39 7.72
C THR A 92 -6.12 0.00 8.36
N GLY A 93 -5.00 -0.60 8.78
CA GLY A 93 -4.96 -1.95 9.37
C GLY A 93 -4.96 -3.10 8.36
N ALA A 94 -4.84 -2.82 7.06
CA ALA A 94 -4.64 -3.82 6.02
C ALA A 94 -3.23 -3.71 5.44
N THR A 95 -2.53 -4.84 5.30
CA THR A 95 -1.25 -4.92 4.60
C THR A 95 -1.48 -4.86 3.09
N LYS A 96 -0.72 -4.00 2.42
CA LYS A 96 -0.63 -3.92 0.96
C LYS A 96 0.82 -4.20 0.55
N GLU A 97 0.96 -4.82 -0.61
CA GLU A 97 2.25 -5.06 -1.26
C GLU A 97 2.31 -4.30 -2.57
N VAL A 98 3.45 -3.68 -2.86
CA VAL A 98 3.75 -3.12 -4.18
C VAL A 98 5.16 -3.53 -4.58
N SER A 99 5.32 -4.00 -5.81
CA SER A 99 6.61 -4.44 -6.35
C SER A 99 7.03 -3.60 -7.54
N GLY A 100 8.32 -3.25 -7.59
CA GLY A 100 8.97 -2.67 -8.75
C GLY A 100 9.45 -3.79 -9.68
N PRO A 101 8.98 -3.85 -10.94
CA PRO A 101 9.34 -4.94 -11.86
C PRO A 101 10.82 -4.96 -12.24
N ASP A 102 11.52 -3.84 -12.05
CA ASP A 102 12.96 -3.72 -12.24
C ASP A 102 13.62 -2.76 -11.23
N LEU A 103 14.95 -2.77 -11.18
CA LEU A 103 15.75 -1.94 -10.26
C LEU A 103 15.58 -0.43 -10.45
N THR A 104 15.12 0.02 -11.62
CA THR A 104 14.99 1.44 -11.99
C THR A 104 13.56 1.97 -11.82
N SER A 105 12.64 1.08 -11.49
CA SER A 105 11.22 1.39 -11.36
C SER A 105 10.98 2.37 -10.20
N GLU A 106 10.07 3.31 -10.43
CA GLU A 106 9.47 4.11 -9.37
C GLU A 106 8.09 3.52 -9.05
N VAL A 107 7.90 3.10 -7.81
CA VAL A 107 6.60 2.62 -7.33
C VAL A 107 5.95 3.66 -6.43
N THR A 108 4.63 3.73 -6.46
CA THR A 108 3.84 4.61 -5.59
C THR A 108 3.11 3.77 -4.56
N LEU A 109 3.41 4.02 -3.28
CA LEU A 109 2.66 3.45 -2.17
C LEU A 109 1.52 4.42 -1.88
N GLN A 110 0.29 3.90 -1.79
CA GLN A 110 -0.89 4.74 -1.57
C GLN A 110 -1.98 3.98 -0.82
N CYS A 111 -2.60 4.67 0.14
CA CYS A 111 -3.75 4.20 0.90
C CYS A 111 -5.02 4.83 0.35
N ASN A 112 -5.38 4.44 -0.87
CA ASN A 112 -6.69 4.65 -1.48
C ASN A 112 -7.53 3.36 -1.47
#